data_AF-A0A1Q7HL80-F1
#
_entry.id   AF-A0A1Q7HL80-F1
#
_cell.length_a   1.000
_cell.length_b   1.000
_cell.length_c   1.000
_cell.angle_alpha   90.00
_cell.angle_beta   90.00
_cell.angle_gamma   90.00
#
_symmetry.space_group_name_H-M   'P 1'
#
loop_
_entity.id
_entity.type
_entity.pdbx_description
1 polymer ?
#
loop_
_entity_poly.entity_id
_entity_poly.type
_entity_poly.pdbx_seq_one_letter_code
_entity_poly.pdbx_strand_id
1 'polypeptide(L)'
;MKLQLAVGVVVAGVTLTAQAPAPRRADTMRPEILGTHGIVAAGRHYSVSAGVRMMQQGGNAIDAGVASVFAAAVCEISHFGFGGEAPTMIYDAKSREIIVINGQGPAPKAATPDLFRADGKVASNGPLGATIPAVMDAMALALQTKGTMRLEQVMQPAIELADGFPLYAFLRDVLISERQATEQYEWSAKTYYPNGRIPDVGEMFRQPNLARTLRAIVRAEKAAFARSKSRVTAIRAGRDAFYKGDIARRIAAADRAAGGVFTYDDLASFHGTIEKPTTASFHGYDVYKAAPWNQGPVLLQTLNILEGVDLRRLGDNSADYLHQVHEAIKLAYADRNAYYGDPAFVKVPIAGLLSKPYAAERRALIGPNASLEQRVGDPFKFDPQVKAPSRRYVPHAQGGKAPGAPGDTTCVDVVDKDGNLFSATPSSGWLLGGAFVAGDTGVPLSNRMQIFDLDPASPNLLAGGKRPRTTLTPTLVLKEGKPFLAISTPGGDSQDQQILNVLLRILVFGKGIQEAIEDPRINSLHPFSSFDNHESEPGVLEIESRGRRARSAAEPTSGASATYLAGEVGRT
;
A
#
# COMPACT_ATOMS: atom_id res chain seq x y z
N MET A 1 -38.54 71.60 48.91
CA MET A 1 -38.15 70.38 49.64
C MET A 1 -36.97 69.77 48.88
N LYS A 2 -35.83 69.58 49.54
CA LYS A 2 -34.50 69.44 48.93
C LYS A 2 -34.31 68.10 48.21
N LEU A 3 -33.79 68.16 46.98
CA LEU A 3 -33.32 67.06 46.16
C LEU A 3 -31.93 66.63 46.67
N GLN A 4 -31.75 65.37 47.05
CA GLN A 4 -30.41 64.78 47.28
C GLN A 4 -30.14 63.74 46.20
N LEU A 5 -29.15 64.04 45.36
CA LEU A 5 -28.54 63.11 44.41
C LEU A 5 -27.57 62.22 45.20
N ALA A 6 -27.77 60.90 45.16
CA ALA A 6 -26.79 59.91 45.60
C ALA A 6 -26.12 59.31 44.36
N VAL A 7 -24.82 59.55 44.21
CA VAL A 7 -23.97 58.96 43.17
C VAL A 7 -23.52 57.59 43.66
N GLY A 8 -24.03 56.51 43.05
CA GLY A 8 -23.55 55.15 43.26
C GLY A 8 -22.49 54.79 42.23
N VAL A 9 -21.26 54.53 42.68
CA VAL A 9 -20.17 54.00 41.85
C VAL A 9 -20.39 52.50 41.65
N VAL A 10 -20.64 52.08 40.42
CA VAL A 10 -20.66 50.66 40.01
C VAL A 10 -19.25 50.26 39.59
N VAL A 11 -18.60 49.40 40.37
CA VAL A 11 -17.35 48.75 39.98
C VAL A 11 -17.71 47.51 39.15
N ALA A 12 -17.56 47.61 37.83
CA ALA A 12 -17.68 46.47 36.93
C ALA A 12 -16.44 45.58 37.04
N GLY A 13 -16.57 44.43 37.70
CA GLY A 13 -15.53 43.41 37.72
C GLY A 13 -15.40 42.75 36.35
N VAL A 14 -14.28 43.00 35.67
CA VAL A 14 -13.90 42.25 34.46
C VAL A 14 -13.37 40.89 34.90
N THR A 15 -14.19 39.85 34.80
CA THR A 15 -13.72 38.46 34.87
C THR A 15 -12.97 38.14 33.58
N LEU A 16 -11.64 38.22 33.63
CA LEU A 16 -10.75 37.63 32.63
C LEU A 16 -10.92 36.11 32.68
N THR A 17 -11.74 35.55 31.78
CA THR A 17 -11.70 34.12 31.50
C THR A 17 -10.35 33.82 30.87
N ALA A 18 -9.46 33.16 31.62
CA ALA A 18 -8.21 32.64 31.08
C ALA A 18 -8.55 31.69 29.92
N GLN A 19 -8.29 32.15 28.68
CA GLN A 19 -8.34 31.30 27.50
C GLN A 19 -7.31 30.19 27.71
N ALA A 20 -7.76 28.93 27.66
CA ALA A 20 -6.85 27.80 27.69
C ALA A 20 -5.77 28.04 26.60
N PRO A 21 -4.48 27.87 26.90
CA PRO A 21 -3.45 28.04 25.88
C PRO A 21 -3.78 27.13 24.71
N ALA A 22 -3.80 27.69 23.50
CA ALA A 22 -3.88 26.89 22.29
C ALA A 22 -2.82 25.79 22.35
N PRO A 23 -3.14 24.52 22.01
CA PRO A 23 -2.16 23.45 22.05
C PRO A 23 -0.94 23.90 21.26
N ARG A 24 0.24 23.89 21.90
CA ARG A 24 1.50 24.11 21.19
C ARG A 24 1.56 23.07 20.09
N ARG A 25 1.57 23.50 18.83
CA ARG A 25 1.90 22.60 17.72
C ARG A 25 3.29 22.04 18.03
N ALA A 26 3.41 20.72 18.02
CA ALA A 26 4.69 20.05 18.15
C ALA A 26 5.65 20.57 17.06
N ASP A 27 6.93 20.68 17.37
CA ASP A 27 7.96 20.99 16.38
C ASP A 27 8.10 19.77 15.45
N THR A 28 7.47 19.84 14.27
CA THR A 28 7.56 18.80 13.24
C THR A 28 8.65 19.11 12.22
N MET A 29 9.28 18.07 11.67
CA MET A 29 10.32 18.13 10.64
C MET A 29 9.80 18.68 9.32
N ARG A 30 8.50 18.51 9.04
CA ARG A 30 7.81 19.16 7.92
C ARG A 30 6.60 19.93 8.43
N PRO A 31 6.13 20.98 7.74
CA PRO A 31 4.85 21.59 8.05
C PRO A 31 3.69 20.67 7.63
N GLU A 32 2.60 20.71 8.39
CA GLU A 32 1.30 20.24 7.89
C GLU A 32 0.83 21.18 6.77
N ILE A 33 0.64 20.64 5.57
CA ILE A 33 0.20 21.40 4.41
C ILE A 33 -1.32 21.56 4.47
N LEU A 34 -1.78 22.81 4.38
CA LEU A 34 -3.20 23.16 4.31
C LEU A 34 -3.51 23.75 2.94
N GLY A 35 -4.64 23.38 2.36
CA GLY A 35 -5.08 23.86 1.06
C GLY A 35 -6.59 23.77 0.88
N THR A 36 -7.13 24.61 0.00
CA THR A 36 -8.57 24.65 -0.31
C THR A 36 -8.90 24.09 -1.70
N HIS A 37 -7.87 23.68 -2.47
CA HIS A 37 -8.03 23.19 -3.83
C HIS A 37 -7.78 21.69 -3.98
N GLY A 38 -6.85 21.15 -3.20
CA GLY A 38 -6.47 19.75 -3.23
C GLY A 38 -5.07 19.54 -2.67
N ILE A 39 -4.77 18.31 -2.29
CA ILE A 39 -3.49 17.87 -1.74
C ILE A 39 -3.12 16.54 -2.41
N VAL A 40 -1.86 16.41 -2.82
CA VAL A 40 -1.26 15.15 -3.29
C VAL A 40 -0.09 14.82 -2.37
N ALA A 41 -0.09 13.59 -1.86
CA ALA A 41 0.96 12.99 -1.06
C ALA A 41 1.42 11.70 -1.78
N ALA A 42 2.72 11.54 -2.02
CA ALA A 42 3.29 10.37 -2.67
C ALA A 42 4.78 10.19 -2.37
N GLY A 43 5.29 8.95 -2.43
CA GLY A 43 6.66 8.60 -1.99
C GLY A 43 7.81 9.43 -2.58
N ARG A 44 7.63 10.09 -3.73
CA ARG A 44 8.57 11.08 -4.30
C ARG A 44 7.87 12.31 -4.87
N HIS A 45 8.62 13.42 -4.83
CA HIS A 45 8.22 14.71 -5.41
C HIS A 45 7.90 14.66 -6.91
N TYR A 46 8.50 13.76 -7.71
CA TYR A 46 8.13 13.57 -9.12
C TYR A 46 6.69 13.06 -9.26
N SER A 47 6.32 12.05 -8.45
CA SER A 47 4.97 11.49 -8.37
C SER A 47 3.97 12.53 -7.88
N VAL A 48 4.32 13.32 -6.87
CA VAL A 48 3.51 14.46 -6.40
C VAL A 48 3.29 15.48 -7.52
N SER A 49 4.36 15.86 -8.22
CA SER A 49 4.30 16.87 -9.29
C SER A 49 3.41 16.44 -10.46
N ALA A 50 3.41 15.14 -10.80
CA ALA A 50 2.52 14.59 -11.82
C ALA A 50 1.04 14.75 -11.44
N GLY A 51 0.67 14.44 -10.19
CA GLY A 51 -0.70 14.61 -9.69
C GLY A 51 -1.11 16.07 -9.59
N VAL A 52 -0.24 16.92 -9.05
CA VAL A 52 -0.47 18.38 -8.98
C VAL A 52 -0.68 18.98 -10.37
N ARG A 53 0.09 18.54 -11.38
CA ARG A 53 -0.10 18.98 -12.76
C ARG A 53 -1.50 18.65 -13.28
N MET A 54 -2.06 17.47 -12.95
CA MET A 54 -3.43 17.13 -13.37
C MET A 54 -4.46 18.00 -12.65
N MET A 55 -4.31 18.25 -11.35
CA MET A 55 -5.22 19.15 -10.61
C MET A 55 -5.18 20.58 -11.19
N GLN A 56 -3.99 21.11 -11.49
CA GLN A 56 -3.83 22.43 -12.12
C GLN A 56 -4.48 22.52 -13.51
N GLN A 57 -4.61 21.39 -14.21
CA GLN A 57 -5.28 21.27 -15.50
C GLN A 57 -6.80 21.01 -15.36
N GLY A 58 -7.35 21.11 -14.15
CA GLY A 58 -8.78 20.94 -13.86
C GLY A 58 -9.21 19.48 -13.67
N GLY A 59 -8.26 18.55 -13.49
CA GLY A 59 -8.55 17.15 -13.15
C GLY A 59 -8.98 17.00 -11.70
N ASN A 60 -9.63 15.88 -11.40
CA ASN A 60 -10.06 15.54 -10.05
C ASN A 60 -9.01 14.69 -9.30
N ALA A 61 -9.30 14.30 -8.06
CA ALA A 61 -8.39 13.49 -7.24
C ALA A 61 -8.00 12.16 -7.91
N ILE A 62 -8.87 11.59 -8.74
CA ILE A 62 -8.64 10.34 -9.45
C ILE A 62 -7.70 10.56 -10.64
N ASP A 63 -7.88 11.64 -11.41
CA ASP A 63 -6.96 12.00 -12.50
C ASP A 63 -5.54 12.25 -11.95
N ALA A 64 -5.45 12.98 -10.84
CA ALA A 64 -4.20 13.26 -10.15
C ALA A 64 -3.56 12.00 -9.56
N GLY A 65 -4.33 11.17 -8.87
CA GLY A 65 -3.86 9.90 -8.32
C GLY A 65 -3.34 8.95 -9.41
N VAL A 66 -4.07 8.81 -10.52
CA VAL A 66 -3.64 7.99 -11.67
C VAL A 66 -2.33 8.50 -12.27
N ALA A 67 -2.18 9.81 -12.46
CA ALA A 67 -0.93 10.38 -12.98
C ALA A 67 0.24 10.19 -12.01
N SER A 68 0.00 10.33 -10.71
CA SER A 68 0.99 10.07 -9.66
C SER A 68 1.44 8.61 -9.64
N VAL A 69 0.52 7.64 -9.76
CA VAL A 69 0.88 6.21 -9.84
C VAL A 69 1.69 5.93 -11.11
N PHE A 70 1.30 6.44 -12.27
CA PHE A 70 2.09 6.23 -13.49
C PHE A 70 3.49 6.86 -13.41
N ALA A 71 3.62 8.05 -12.80
CA ALA A 71 4.92 8.66 -12.57
C ALA A 71 5.78 7.84 -11.60
N ALA A 72 5.19 7.37 -10.49
CA ALA A 72 5.87 6.53 -9.51
C ALA A 72 6.41 5.25 -10.14
N ALA A 73 5.66 4.61 -11.04
CA ALA A 73 6.08 3.41 -11.78
C ALA A 73 7.35 3.60 -12.63
N VAL A 74 7.77 4.85 -12.85
CA VAL A 74 8.96 5.23 -13.63
C VAL A 74 10.07 5.75 -12.72
N CYS A 75 9.77 6.63 -11.76
CA CYS A 75 10.80 7.28 -10.94
C CYS A 75 11.08 6.60 -9.60
N GLU A 76 10.22 5.70 -9.15
CA GLU A 76 10.33 4.97 -7.87
C GLU A 76 10.69 3.50 -8.08
N ILE A 77 11.41 3.17 -9.17
CA ILE A 77 11.82 1.80 -9.56
C ILE A 77 12.64 1.04 -8.52
N SER A 78 13.12 1.70 -7.48
CA SER A 78 13.67 1.04 -6.29
C SER A 78 12.63 0.16 -5.61
N HIS A 79 11.35 0.56 -5.60
CA HIS A 79 10.26 -0.02 -4.81
C HIS A 79 8.94 -0.20 -5.57
N PHE A 80 8.81 0.32 -6.80
CA PHE A 80 7.62 0.14 -7.63
C PHE A 80 7.92 0.33 -9.13
N GLY A 81 7.41 -0.58 -9.95
CA GLY A 81 7.52 -0.53 -11.40
C GLY A 81 6.22 -0.85 -12.13
N PHE A 82 6.18 -0.50 -13.41
CA PHE A 82 4.96 -0.57 -14.25
C PHE A 82 4.36 -1.97 -14.39
N GLY A 83 5.14 -3.04 -14.19
CA GLY A 83 4.66 -4.42 -14.23
C GLY A 83 4.18 -4.97 -12.89
N GLY A 84 4.07 -4.13 -11.85
CA GLY A 84 3.63 -4.50 -10.52
C GLY A 84 2.11 -4.40 -10.30
N GLU A 85 1.75 -3.98 -9.09
CA GLU A 85 0.38 -3.88 -8.57
C GLU A 85 0.10 -2.49 -7.99
N ALA A 86 -1.17 -2.10 -7.95
CA ALA A 86 -1.63 -0.87 -7.31
C ALA A 86 -3.07 -0.97 -6.82
N PRO A 87 -3.37 -1.76 -5.76
CA PRO A 87 -4.67 -1.71 -5.10
C PRO A 87 -5.02 -0.26 -4.74
N THR A 88 -6.23 0.14 -5.09
CA THR A 88 -6.66 1.55 -5.02
C THR A 88 -8.05 1.65 -4.42
N MET A 89 -8.27 2.62 -3.55
CA MET A 89 -9.57 2.98 -2.99
C MET A 89 -9.95 4.39 -3.40
N ILE A 90 -11.22 4.57 -3.74
CA ILE A 90 -11.77 5.86 -4.18
C ILE A 90 -13.02 6.16 -3.37
N TYR A 91 -13.09 7.34 -2.77
CA TYR A 91 -14.34 7.94 -2.29
C TYR A 91 -14.81 8.95 -3.33
N ASP A 92 -16.00 8.73 -3.88
CA ASP A 92 -16.67 9.67 -4.78
C ASP A 92 -17.57 10.59 -3.95
N ALA A 93 -17.22 11.87 -3.84
CA ALA A 93 -17.97 12.83 -3.03
C ALA A 93 -19.39 13.08 -3.55
N LYS A 94 -19.61 12.88 -4.87
CA LYS A 94 -20.92 13.09 -5.49
C LYS A 94 -21.89 11.97 -5.11
N SER A 95 -21.47 10.71 -5.22
CA SER A 95 -22.31 9.56 -4.87
C SER A 95 -22.22 9.17 -3.39
N ARG A 96 -21.19 9.66 -2.68
CA ARG A 96 -20.82 9.27 -1.31
C ARG A 96 -20.51 7.78 -1.19
N GLU A 97 -20.02 7.17 -2.27
CA GLU A 97 -19.65 5.76 -2.31
C GLU A 97 -18.14 5.59 -2.20
N ILE A 98 -17.75 4.52 -1.53
CA ILE A 98 -16.37 4.01 -1.55
C ILE A 98 -16.31 2.79 -2.43
N ILE A 99 -15.36 2.78 -3.37
CA ILE A 99 -15.05 1.63 -4.21
C ILE A 99 -13.59 1.23 -4.05
N VAL A 100 -13.35 -0.07 -4.20
CA VAL A 100 -12.02 -0.65 -4.30
C VAL A 100 -11.79 -1.03 -5.76
N ILE A 101 -10.75 -0.49 -6.37
CA ILE A 101 -10.27 -0.94 -7.66
C ILE A 101 -9.25 -2.05 -7.41
N ASN A 102 -9.53 -3.24 -7.93
CA ASN A 102 -8.57 -4.33 -7.89
C ASN A 102 -7.34 -3.94 -8.71
N GLY A 103 -6.21 -3.81 -8.02
CA GLY A 103 -4.90 -3.63 -8.62
C GLY A 103 -3.93 -4.74 -8.27
N GLN A 104 -4.42 -5.94 -7.95
CA GLN A 104 -3.62 -7.13 -7.68
C GLN A 104 -3.79 -8.16 -8.80
N GLY A 105 -2.69 -8.45 -9.49
CA GLY A 105 -2.62 -9.48 -10.51
C GLY A 105 -2.81 -10.89 -9.93
N PRO A 106 -3.44 -11.82 -10.66
CA PRO A 106 -3.41 -13.23 -10.31
C PRO A 106 -2.07 -13.88 -10.66
N ALA A 107 -1.81 -15.07 -10.11
CA ALA A 107 -0.77 -15.96 -10.60
C ALA A 107 -1.09 -16.40 -12.05
N PRO A 108 -0.09 -16.60 -12.92
CA PRO A 108 -0.28 -17.20 -14.24
C PRO A 108 -0.98 -18.56 -14.12
N LYS A 109 -1.78 -18.95 -15.11
CA LYS A 109 -2.57 -20.20 -15.06
C LYS A 109 -1.74 -21.45 -14.80
N ALA A 110 -0.49 -21.46 -15.28
CA ALA A 110 0.43 -22.59 -15.11
C ALA A 110 1.18 -22.61 -13.76
N ALA A 111 1.04 -21.57 -12.92
CA ALA A 111 1.67 -21.53 -11.61
C ALA A 111 0.93 -22.45 -10.63
N THR A 112 1.59 -23.55 -10.25
CA THR A 112 1.07 -24.55 -9.30
C THR A 112 2.11 -24.83 -8.22
N PRO A 113 1.71 -25.36 -7.04
CA PRO A 113 2.67 -25.69 -5.99
C PRO A 113 3.79 -26.64 -6.46
N ASP A 114 3.47 -27.54 -7.39
CA ASP A 114 4.40 -28.51 -7.97
C ASP A 114 5.61 -27.87 -8.65
N LEU A 115 5.43 -26.67 -9.23
CA LEU A 115 6.51 -25.91 -9.88
C LEU A 115 7.62 -25.53 -8.89
N PHE A 116 7.29 -25.43 -7.60
CA PHE A 116 8.17 -24.95 -6.54
C PHE A 116 8.52 -26.05 -5.52
N ARG A 117 8.17 -27.31 -5.80
CA ARG A 117 8.36 -28.44 -4.88
C ARG A 117 9.82 -28.63 -4.47
N ALA A 118 10.77 -28.43 -5.40
CA ALA A 118 12.19 -28.61 -5.13
C ALA A 118 12.76 -27.55 -4.19
N ASP A 119 12.31 -26.30 -4.33
CA ASP A 119 12.78 -25.17 -3.51
C ASP A 119 12.03 -25.08 -2.17
N GLY A 120 10.82 -25.63 -2.10
CA GLY A 120 9.99 -25.64 -0.89
C GLY A 120 9.33 -24.30 -0.57
N LYS A 121 9.47 -23.30 -1.46
CA LYS A 121 8.82 -21.99 -1.42
C LYS A 121 8.76 -21.37 -2.83
N VAL A 122 7.91 -20.36 -3.01
CA VAL A 122 7.88 -19.59 -4.26
C VAL A 122 9.09 -18.65 -4.33
N ALA A 123 9.65 -18.48 -5.52
CA ALA A 123 10.80 -17.59 -5.73
C ALA A 123 10.46 -16.13 -5.38
N SER A 124 11.33 -15.49 -4.60
CA SER A 124 11.16 -14.09 -4.15
C SER A 124 11.31 -13.05 -5.27
N ASN A 125 11.88 -13.43 -6.42
CA ASN A 125 12.09 -12.59 -7.60
C ASN A 125 12.34 -13.44 -8.85
N GLY A 126 12.50 -12.76 -9.99
CA GLY A 126 12.74 -13.41 -11.28
C GLY A 126 11.46 -13.81 -12.01
N PRO A 127 11.57 -14.50 -13.16
CA PRO A 127 10.44 -14.78 -14.05
C PRO A 127 9.38 -15.73 -13.45
N LEU A 128 9.72 -16.44 -12.36
CA LEU A 128 8.77 -17.30 -11.64
C LEU A 128 8.10 -16.63 -10.43
N GLY A 129 8.56 -15.45 -10.01
CA GLY A 129 7.99 -14.73 -8.88
C GLY A 129 6.80 -13.82 -9.23
N ALA A 130 6.51 -13.63 -10.52
CA ALA A 130 5.62 -12.58 -11.00
C ALA A 130 4.15 -12.99 -11.04
N THR A 131 3.26 -12.14 -10.51
CA THR A 131 1.85 -12.15 -10.90
C THR A 131 1.63 -11.35 -12.19
N ILE A 132 0.49 -11.54 -12.85
CA ILE A 132 0.13 -10.79 -14.05
C ILE A 132 0.10 -9.28 -13.74
N PRO A 133 0.83 -8.42 -14.47
CA PRO A 133 0.87 -6.98 -14.21
C PRO A 133 -0.52 -6.34 -14.10
N ALA A 134 -0.75 -5.55 -13.06
CA ALA A 134 -2.08 -5.00 -12.75
C ALA A 134 -2.17 -3.46 -12.79
N VAL A 135 -1.04 -2.73 -12.76
CA VAL A 135 -1.03 -1.25 -12.74
C VAL A 135 -1.85 -0.65 -13.89
N MET A 136 -1.58 -1.07 -15.13
CA MET A 136 -2.23 -0.49 -16.30
C MET A 136 -3.75 -0.71 -16.27
N ASP A 137 -4.21 -1.90 -15.88
CA ASP A 137 -5.64 -2.19 -15.78
C ASP A 137 -6.31 -1.37 -14.66
N ALA A 138 -5.74 -1.38 -13.47
CA ALA A 138 -6.28 -0.68 -12.30
C ALA A 138 -6.40 0.83 -12.57
N MET A 139 -5.35 1.45 -13.10
CA MET A 139 -5.34 2.88 -13.40
C MET A 139 -6.29 3.23 -14.55
N ALA A 140 -6.39 2.39 -15.58
CA ALA A 140 -7.39 2.57 -16.64
C ALA A 140 -8.82 2.45 -16.08
N LEU A 141 -9.08 1.49 -15.19
CA LEU A 141 -10.40 1.27 -14.59
C LEU A 141 -10.80 2.42 -13.67
N ALA A 142 -9.87 2.91 -12.84
CA ALA A 142 -10.06 4.10 -12.01
C ALA A 142 -10.38 5.34 -12.86
N LEU A 143 -9.54 5.61 -13.87
CA LEU A 143 -9.70 6.77 -14.76
C LEU A 143 -11.01 6.71 -15.56
N GLN A 144 -11.36 5.53 -16.08
CA GLN A 144 -12.59 5.29 -16.83
C GLN A 144 -13.83 5.56 -15.96
N THR A 145 -13.79 5.13 -14.69
CA THR A 145 -14.97 5.10 -13.84
C THR A 145 -15.18 6.39 -13.07
N LYS A 146 -14.11 6.98 -12.53
CA LYS A 146 -14.18 8.14 -11.64
C LYS A 146 -13.28 9.31 -12.05
N GLY A 147 -12.36 9.12 -13.00
CA GLY A 147 -11.58 10.23 -13.57
C GLY A 147 -12.37 11.06 -14.57
N THR A 148 -11.79 12.17 -15.03
CA THR A 148 -12.34 13.08 -16.05
C THR A 148 -11.42 13.23 -17.27
N MET A 149 -10.15 12.86 -17.14
CA MET A 149 -9.12 12.99 -18.18
C MET A 149 -8.94 11.71 -19.01
N ARG A 150 -8.20 11.84 -20.13
CA ARG A 150 -7.79 10.73 -21.02
C ARG A 150 -6.41 10.19 -20.62
N LEU A 151 -6.09 8.95 -21.02
CA LEU A 151 -4.77 8.34 -20.75
C LEU A 151 -3.62 9.20 -21.29
N GLU A 152 -3.78 9.82 -22.47
CA GLU A 152 -2.78 10.74 -23.03
C GLU A 152 -2.36 11.82 -22.02
N GLN A 153 -3.30 12.37 -21.25
CA GLN A 153 -3.03 13.44 -20.30
C GLN A 153 -2.32 12.91 -19.06
N VAL A 154 -2.88 11.87 -18.43
CA VAL A 154 -2.38 11.36 -17.14
C VAL A 154 -1.09 10.55 -17.27
N MET A 155 -0.79 9.98 -18.45
CA MET A 155 0.47 9.27 -18.70
C MET A 155 1.60 10.19 -19.17
N GLN A 156 1.29 11.42 -19.60
CA GLN A 156 2.28 12.34 -20.14
C GLN A 156 3.46 12.60 -19.18
N PRO A 157 3.25 12.86 -17.87
CA PRO A 157 4.37 13.02 -16.93
C PRO A 157 5.26 11.78 -16.82
N ALA A 158 4.65 10.58 -16.84
CA ALA A 158 5.40 9.32 -16.79
C ALA A 158 6.25 9.11 -18.05
N ILE A 159 5.74 9.49 -19.23
CA ILE A 159 6.51 9.45 -20.49
C ILE A 159 7.71 10.39 -20.43
N GLU A 160 7.51 11.62 -19.95
CA GLU A 160 8.58 12.61 -19.79
C GLU A 160 9.66 12.12 -18.80
N LEU A 161 9.25 11.55 -17.67
CA LEU A 161 10.17 10.92 -16.71
C LEU A 161 10.89 9.72 -17.34
N ALA A 162 10.23 8.91 -18.16
CA ALA A 162 10.85 7.75 -18.80
C ALA A 162 11.87 8.17 -19.86
N ASP A 163 11.66 9.32 -20.51
CA ASP A 163 12.67 9.94 -21.37
C ASP A 163 13.86 10.41 -20.55
N GLY A 164 13.65 10.96 -19.37
CA GLY A 164 14.65 10.92 -18.31
C GLY A 164 14.38 11.84 -17.12
N PHE A 165 15.01 11.52 -15.99
CA PHE A 165 15.03 12.33 -14.78
C PHE A 165 16.41 12.31 -14.11
N PRO A 166 16.78 13.35 -13.33
CA PRO A 166 18.00 13.34 -12.53
C PRO A 166 18.03 12.18 -11.54
N LEU A 167 19.03 11.31 -11.65
CA LEU A 167 19.24 10.21 -10.71
C LEU A 167 19.50 10.77 -9.31
N TYR A 168 18.80 10.23 -8.33
CA TYR A 168 18.93 10.66 -6.93
C TYR A 168 19.71 9.62 -6.11
N ALA A 169 20.33 10.09 -5.02
CA ALA A 169 21.25 9.28 -4.20
C ALA A 169 20.68 7.93 -3.78
N PHE A 170 19.44 7.92 -3.26
CA PHE A 170 18.82 6.68 -2.81
C PHE A 170 18.66 5.64 -3.93
N LEU A 171 18.21 6.03 -5.14
CA LEU A 171 18.11 5.10 -6.25
C LEU A 171 19.47 4.58 -6.69
N ARG A 172 20.52 5.43 -6.66
CA ARG A 172 21.88 4.99 -6.94
C ARG A 172 22.35 3.94 -5.93
N ASP A 173 22.07 4.13 -4.65
CA ASP A 173 22.45 3.17 -3.61
C ASP A 173 21.76 1.82 -3.82
N VAL A 174 20.48 1.83 -4.22
CA VAL A 174 19.74 0.60 -4.59
C VAL A 174 20.33 -0.05 -5.86
N LEU A 175 20.68 0.73 -6.89
CA LEU A 175 21.33 0.21 -8.08
C LEU A 175 22.69 -0.44 -7.77
N ILE A 176 23.41 0.06 -6.75
CA ILE A 176 24.65 -0.57 -6.26
C ILE A 176 24.34 -1.87 -5.54
N SER A 177 23.39 -1.87 -4.59
CA SER A 177 23.10 -3.04 -3.77
C SER A 177 22.53 -4.20 -4.60
N GLU A 178 21.70 -3.89 -5.59
CA GLU A 178 20.97 -4.88 -6.39
C GLU A 178 21.69 -5.29 -7.68
N ARG A 179 22.90 -4.78 -7.94
CA ARG A 179 23.61 -5.03 -9.19
C ARG A 179 23.76 -6.50 -9.51
N GLN A 180 24.29 -7.29 -8.57
CA GLN A 180 24.53 -8.72 -8.79
C GLN A 180 23.23 -9.47 -9.12
N ALA A 181 22.14 -9.15 -8.42
CA ALA A 181 20.86 -9.82 -8.59
C ALA A 181 20.13 -9.40 -9.88
N THR A 182 20.39 -8.21 -10.40
CA THR A 182 19.73 -7.67 -11.60
C THR A 182 20.55 -7.89 -12.88
N GLU A 183 21.89 -7.84 -12.81
CA GLU A 183 22.74 -7.89 -14.00
C GLU A 183 22.79 -9.28 -14.68
N GLN A 184 22.40 -10.33 -13.95
CA GLN A 184 22.20 -11.67 -14.51
C GLN A 184 21.10 -11.72 -15.58
N TYR A 185 20.16 -10.77 -15.58
CA TYR A 185 19.11 -10.67 -16.58
C TYR A 185 19.48 -9.61 -17.62
N GLU A 186 19.65 -10.02 -18.88
CA GLU A 186 20.12 -9.16 -19.99
C GLU A 186 19.35 -7.82 -20.07
N TRP A 187 18.02 -7.86 -20.02
CA TRP A 187 17.18 -6.68 -20.16
C TRP A 187 17.15 -5.81 -18.91
N SER A 188 17.31 -6.39 -17.71
CA SER A 188 17.49 -5.62 -16.49
C SER A 188 18.85 -4.91 -16.51
N ALA A 189 19.91 -5.60 -16.92
CA ALA A 189 21.24 -5.00 -17.06
C ALA A 189 21.23 -3.81 -18.02
N LYS A 190 20.61 -3.97 -19.21
CA LYS A 190 20.48 -2.88 -20.19
C LYS A 190 19.62 -1.71 -19.71
N THR A 191 18.63 -1.97 -18.85
CA THR A 191 17.71 -0.94 -18.36
C THR A 191 18.34 -0.13 -17.23
N TYR A 192 19.02 -0.80 -16.29
CA TYR A 192 19.49 -0.18 -15.06
C TYR A 192 20.96 0.25 -15.09
N TYR A 193 21.77 -0.39 -15.95
CA TYR A 193 23.20 -0.12 -16.08
C TYR A 193 23.55 0.31 -17.51
N PRO A 194 23.11 1.50 -17.95
CA PRO A 194 23.41 1.99 -19.29
C PRO A 194 24.94 2.05 -19.51
N ASN A 195 25.40 1.51 -20.64
CA ASN A 195 26.82 1.33 -20.94
C ASN A 195 27.59 0.47 -19.91
N GLY A 196 26.91 -0.43 -19.20
CA GLY A 196 27.50 -1.35 -18.23
C GLY A 196 27.90 -0.71 -16.90
N ARG A 197 27.49 0.54 -16.64
CA ARG A 197 27.81 1.27 -15.41
C ARG A 197 26.58 1.76 -14.66
N ILE A 198 26.76 2.00 -13.37
CA ILE A 198 25.78 2.66 -12.52
C ILE A 198 25.84 4.17 -12.80
N PRO A 199 24.71 4.82 -13.12
CA PRO A 199 24.66 6.27 -13.32
C PRO A 199 25.02 7.05 -12.05
N ASP A 200 25.58 8.25 -12.20
CA ASP A 200 25.93 9.10 -11.06
C ASP A 200 24.77 9.98 -10.60
N VAL A 201 24.79 10.40 -9.33
CA VAL A 201 23.78 11.32 -8.79
C VAL A 201 23.79 12.62 -9.60
N GLY A 202 22.61 13.05 -10.05
CA GLY A 202 22.42 14.21 -10.91
C GLY A 202 22.50 13.90 -12.42
N GLU A 203 23.01 12.73 -12.83
CA GLU A 203 22.97 12.30 -14.23
C GLU A 203 21.52 12.02 -14.68
N MET A 204 21.21 12.29 -15.94
CA MET A 204 19.90 11.94 -16.51
C MET A 204 19.77 10.43 -16.67
N PHE A 205 19.00 9.80 -15.79
CA PHE A 205 18.60 8.40 -15.91
C PHE A 205 17.45 8.28 -16.91
N ARG A 206 17.53 7.31 -17.85
CA ARG A 206 16.56 7.15 -18.95
C ARG A 206 16.08 5.72 -19.06
N GLN A 207 14.81 5.54 -19.41
CA GLN A 207 14.17 4.24 -19.61
C GLN A 207 13.51 4.18 -21.00
N PRO A 208 14.30 4.16 -22.10
CA PRO A 208 13.80 4.32 -23.46
C PRO A 208 12.82 3.21 -23.89
N ASN A 209 13.01 2.00 -23.38
CA ASN A 209 12.13 0.86 -23.64
C ASN A 209 10.75 1.06 -22.98
N LEU A 210 10.72 1.45 -21.70
CA LEU A 210 9.47 1.76 -21.02
C LEU A 210 8.78 2.96 -21.67
N ALA A 211 9.53 4.00 -22.03
CA ALA A 211 8.98 5.17 -22.73
C ALA A 211 8.35 4.79 -24.08
N ARG A 212 8.92 3.83 -24.82
CA ARG A 212 8.33 3.29 -26.07
C ARG A 212 7.01 2.57 -25.79
N THR A 213 6.95 1.77 -24.72
CA THR A 213 5.74 1.07 -24.27
C THR A 213 4.63 2.03 -23.87
N LEU A 214 4.92 3.03 -23.02
CA LEU A 214 3.96 4.06 -22.61
C LEU A 214 3.42 4.86 -23.81
N ARG A 215 4.29 5.23 -24.75
CA ARG A 215 3.87 5.89 -25.99
C ARG A 215 2.99 5.01 -26.88
N ALA A 216 3.22 3.70 -26.92
CA ALA A 216 2.38 2.78 -27.70
C ALA A 216 0.94 2.72 -27.14
N ILE A 217 0.81 2.70 -25.82
CA ILE A 217 -0.48 2.78 -25.11
C ILE A 217 -1.20 4.08 -25.47
N VAL A 218 -0.51 5.23 -25.35
CA VAL A 218 -1.10 6.54 -25.70
C VAL A 218 -1.46 6.64 -27.18
N ARG A 219 -0.64 6.11 -28.10
CA ARG A 219 -0.98 6.08 -29.53
C ARG A 219 -2.27 5.30 -29.80
N ALA A 220 -2.47 4.16 -29.15
CA ALA A 220 -3.69 3.37 -29.29
C ALA A 220 -4.91 4.10 -28.75
N GLU A 221 -4.79 4.74 -27.58
CA GLU A 221 -5.84 5.60 -27.01
C GLU A 221 -6.22 6.74 -27.96
N LYS A 222 -5.24 7.52 -28.44
CA LYS A 222 -5.46 8.66 -29.34
C LYS A 222 -6.15 8.24 -30.63
N ALA A 223 -5.71 7.14 -31.24
CA ALA A 223 -6.33 6.62 -32.46
C ALA A 223 -7.79 6.21 -32.24
N ALA A 224 -8.10 5.58 -31.11
CA ALA A 224 -9.47 5.22 -30.75
C ALA A 224 -10.33 6.44 -30.41
N PHE A 225 -9.78 7.45 -29.72
CA PHE A 225 -10.48 8.71 -29.45
C PHE A 225 -10.78 9.48 -30.74
N ALA A 226 -9.82 9.55 -31.67
CA ALA A 226 -10.01 10.23 -32.95
C ALA A 226 -11.21 9.67 -33.72
N ARG A 227 -11.41 8.34 -33.68
CA ARG A 227 -12.53 7.65 -34.35
C ARG A 227 -13.85 7.72 -33.58
N SER A 228 -13.82 7.52 -32.26
CA SER A 228 -15.04 7.32 -31.45
C SER A 228 -15.51 8.56 -30.70
N LYS A 229 -14.62 9.52 -30.45
CA LYS A 229 -14.81 10.66 -29.52
C LYS A 229 -15.22 10.26 -28.09
N SER A 230 -15.14 8.97 -27.77
CA SER A 230 -15.48 8.42 -26.46
C SER A 230 -14.23 8.24 -25.62
N ARG A 231 -14.16 8.96 -24.49
CA ARG A 231 -13.08 8.82 -23.50
C ARG A 231 -12.95 7.38 -23.00
N VAL A 232 -14.08 6.74 -22.69
CA VAL A 232 -14.12 5.35 -22.20
C VAL A 232 -13.57 4.38 -23.25
N THR A 233 -14.01 4.51 -24.51
CA THR A 233 -13.52 3.66 -25.61
C THR A 233 -12.02 3.87 -25.84
N ALA A 234 -11.55 5.11 -25.75
CA ALA A 234 -10.15 5.44 -25.90
C ALA A 234 -9.28 4.84 -24.78
N ILE A 235 -9.69 5.00 -23.51
CA ILE A 235 -9.00 4.43 -22.35
C ILE A 235 -8.89 2.91 -22.49
N ARG A 236 -9.98 2.24 -22.88
CA ARG A 236 -9.98 0.79 -23.14
C ARG A 236 -9.01 0.38 -24.23
N ALA A 237 -8.92 1.15 -25.32
CA ALA A 237 -7.98 0.87 -26.40
C ALA A 237 -6.52 1.02 -25.95
N GLY A 238 -6.19 2.02 -25.13
CA GLY A 238 -4.87 2.15 -24.53
C GLY A 238 -4.54 0.96 -23.62
N ARG A 239 -5.47 0.59 -22.73
CA ARG A 239 -5.35 -0.59 -21.87
C ARG A 239 -5.16 -1.87 -22.68
N ASP A 240 -5.96 -2.09 -23.72
CA ASP A 240 -5.85 -3.28 -24.57
C ASP A 240 -4.57 -3.31 -25.40
N ALA A 241 -3.93 -2.18 -25.69
CA ALA A 241 -2.60 -2.17 -26.31
C ALA A 241 -1.54 -2.85 -25.44
N PHE A 242 -1.67 -2.73 -24.11
CA PHE A 242 -0.80 -3.42 -23.15
C PHE A 242 -1.13 -4.91 -23.06
N TYR A 243 -2.41 -5.27 -22.90
CA TYR A 243 -2.83 -6.65 -22.59
C TYR A 243 -3.12 -7.55 -23.80
N LYS A 244 -3.49 -7.00 -24.96
CA LYS A 244 -3.97 -7.76 -26.13
C LYS A 244 -3.19 -7.46 -27.42
N GLY A 245 -2.04 -6.82 -27.30
CA GLY A 245 -1.18 -6.43 -28.42
C GLY A 245 0.22 -7.02 -28.36
N ASP A 246 1.12 -6.42 -29.13
CA ASP A 246 2.52 -6.82 -29.19
C ASP A 246 3.23 -6.71 -27.83
N ILE A 247 2.81 -5.78 -26.97
CA ILE A 247 3.37 -5.63 -25.62
C ILE A 247 3.16 -6.93 -24.83
N ALA A 248 1.94 -7.44 -24.74
CA ALA A 248 1.64 -8.70 -24.06
C ALA A 248 2.40 -9.89 -24.65
N ARG A 249 2.49 -9.98 -25.99
CA ARG A 249 3.26 -11.06 -26.64
C ARG A 249 4.73 -11.02 -26.27
N ARG A 250 5.33 -9.82 -26.25
CA ARG A 250 6.75 -9.63 -25.89
C ARG A 250 7.01 -9.90 -24.42
N ILE A 251 6.10 -9.49 -23.53
CA ILE A 251 6.20 -9.82 -22.10
C ILE A 251 6.21 -11.33 -21.90
N ALA A 252 5.21 -12.04 -22.45
CA ALA A 252 5.11 -13.49 -22.31
C ALA A 252 6.31 -14.22 -22.94
N ALA A 253 6.78 -13.77 -24.11
CA ALA A 253 7.94 -14.37 -24.77
C ALA A 253 9.23 -14.18 -23.96
N ALA A 254 9.46 -12.98 -23.39
CA ALA A 254 10.64 -12.71 -22.58
C ALA A 254 10.63 -13.49 -21.28
N ASP A 255 9.48 -13.56 -20.59
CA ASP A 255 9.29 -14.37 -19.39
C ASP A 255 9.59 -15.85 -19.66
N ARG A 256 8.98 -16.42 -20.70
CA ARG A 256 9.22 -17.82 -21.12
C ARG A 256 10.68 -18.09 -21.48
N ALA A 257 11.33 -17.17 -22.21
CA ALA A 257 12.74 -17.31 -22.57
C ALA A 257 13.65 -17.32 -21.34
N ALA A 258 13.23 -16.69 -20.24
CA ALA A 258 13.95 -16.69 -18.96
C ALA A 258 13.55 -17.84 -18.02
N GLY A 259 12.70 -18.78 -18.47
CA GLY A 259 12.24 -19.92 -17.67
C GLY A 259 10.95 -19.67 -16.88
N GLY A 260 10.27 -18.54 -17.12
CA GLY A 260 8.98 -18.24 -16.54
C GLY A 260 7.82 -19.03 -17.14
N VAL A 261 6.60 -18.70 -16.71
CA VAL A 261 5.38 -19.44 -17.07
C VAL A 261 4.26 -18.59 -17.68
N PHE A 262 4.51 -17.31 -17.96
CA PHE A 262 3.50 -16.44 -18.56
C PHE A 262 3.12 -16.94 -19.95
N THR A 263 1.86 -16.77 -20.29
CA THR A 263 1.34 -16.91 -21.65
C THR A 263 0.73 -15.60 -22.11
N TYR A 264 0.63 -15.41 -23.42
CA TYR A 264 -0.15 -14.29 -23.97
C TYR A 264 -1.58 -14.30 -23.42
N ASP A 265 -2.19 -15.49 -23.28
CA ASP A 265 -3.57 -15.62 -22.79
C ASP A 265 -3.72 -15.24 -21.33
N ASP A 266 -2.70 -15.43 -20.49
CA ASP A 266 -2.73 -14.92 -19.11
C ASP A 266 -2.87 -13.39 -19.07
N LEU A 267 -2.10 -12.68 -19.90
CA LEU A 267 -2.18 -11.22 -20.04
C LEU A 267 -3.49 -10.79 -20.71
N ALA A 268 -3.85 -11.41 -21.82
CA ALA A 268 -5.00 -11.00 -22.64
C ALA A 268 -6.35 -11.22 -21.95
N SER A 269 -6.45 -12.22 -21.07
CA SER A 269 -7.68 -12.53 -20.32
C SER A 269 -7.80 -11.81 -18.98
N PHE A 270 -6.72 -11.23 -18.46
CA PHE A 270 -6.78 -10.44 -17.23
C PHE A 270 -7.72 -9.24 -17.39
N HIS A 271 -8.49 -8.96 -16.34
CA HIS A 271 -9.30 -7.77 -16.18
C HIS A 271 -9.55 -7.56 -14.68
N GLY A 272 -9.33 -6.35 -14.19
CA GLY A 272 -9.60 -5.95 -12.83
C GLY A 272 -11.09 -5.76 -12.58
N THR A 273 -11.44 -5.77 -11.30
CA THR A 273 -12.79 -5.67 -10.76
C THR A 273 -12.94 -4.39 -9.94
N ILE A 274 -14.16 -3.86 -9.90
CA ILE A 274 -14.56 -2.86 -8.92
C ILE A 274 -15.30 -3.59 -7.81
N GLU A 275 -14.82 -3.43 -6.58
CA GLU A 275 -15.27 -4.19 -5.42
C GLU A 275 -15.76 -3.26 -4.32
N LYS A 276 -16.60 -3.79 -3.42
CA LYS A 276 -17.01 -3.09 -2.21
C LYS A 276 -15.90 -3.21 -1.15
N PRO A 277 -15.65 -2.16 -0.35
CA PRO A 277 -14.70 -2.23 0.74
C PRO A 277 -15.22 -3.11 1.89
N THR A 278 -14.30 -3.58 2.73
CA THR A 278 -14.60 -3.99 4.10
C THR A 278 -14.51 -2.78 5.01
N THR A 279 -15.24 -2.80 6.13
CA THR A 279 -15.32 -1.66 7.05
C THR A 279 -15.46 -2.08 8.50
N ALA A 280 -14.96 -1.25 9.40
CA ALA A 280 -15.26 -1.29 10.82
C ALA A 280 -15.39 0.13 11.37
N SER A 281 -16.29 0.30 12.33
CA SER A 281 -16.41 1.54 13.10
C SER A 281 -15.41 1.57 14.25
N PHE A 282 -14.88 2.74 14.59
CA PHE A 282 -14.00 2.96 15.73
C PHE A 282 -14.21 4.38 16.27
N HIS A 283 -14.82 4.50 17.45
CA HIS A 283 -15.02 5.80 18.13
C HIS A 283 -15.62 6.92 17.25
N GLY A 284 -16.65 6.60 16.45
CA GLY A 284 -17.35 7.57 15.57
C GLY A 284 -16.71 7.79 14.19
N TYR A 285 -15.67 7.02 13.88
CA TYR A 285 -15.03 6.95 12.57
C TYR A 285 -15.36 5.62 11.89
N ASP A 286 -15.52 5.64 10.58
CA ASP A 286 -15.62 4.43 9.76
C ASP A 286 -14.32 4.27 8.96
N VAL A 287 -13.62 3.17 9.20
CA VAL A 287 -12.35 2.85 8.52
C VAL A 287 -12.65 1.81 7.45
N TYR A 288 -12.15 2.05 6.24
CA TYR A 288 -12.42 1.24 5.05
C TYR A 288 -11.15 0.64 4.48
N LYS A 289 -11.21 -0.63 4.12
CA LYS A 289 -10.12 -1.42 3.55
C LYS A 289 -10.62 -2.29 2.39
N ALA A 290 -9.70 -2.88 1.64
CA ALA A 290 -10.04 -3.87 0.62
C ALA A 290 -10.57 -5.19 1.26
N ALA A 291 -11.08 -6.10 0.43
CA ALA A 291 -11.54 -7.43 0.84
C ALA A 291 -10.35 -8.36 1.19
N PRO A 292 -10.54 -9.56 1.77
CA PRO A 292 -9.47 -10.34 2.40
C PRO A 292 -8.49 -11.04 1.43
N TRP A 293 -8.58 -10.80 0.12
CA TRP A 293 -7.44 -10.99 -0.79
C TRP A 293 -6.31 -9.99 -0.51
N ASN A 294 -6.61 -8.97 0.30
CA ASN A 294 -5.71 -7.98 0.86
C ASN A 294 -5.54 -8.22 2.37
N GLN A 295 -4.40 -7.83 2.95
CA GLN A 295 -4.24 -7.89 4.40
C GLN A 295 -5.07 -6.86 5.18
N GLY A 296 -5.56 -5.81 4.51
CA GLY A 296 -6.19 -4.63 5.11
C GLY A 296 -7.22 -4.86 6.20
N PRO A 297 -8.11 -5.88 6.13
CA PRO A 297 -9.04 -6.14 7.21
C PRO A 297 -8.36 -6.47 8.56
N VAL A 298 -7.05 -6.75 8.59
CA VAL A 298 -6.28 -6.92 9.84
C VAL A 298 -6.23 -5.64 10.67
N LEU A 299 -6.17 -4.47 10.02
CA LEU A 299 -6.30 -3.17 10.70
C LEU A 299 -7.67 -3.05 11.36
N LEU A 300 -8.72 -3.43 10.64
CA LEU A 300 -10.11 -3.37 11.14
C LEU A 300 -10.32 -4.31 12.32
N GLN A 301 -9.79 -5.53 12.27
CA GLN A 301 -9.78 -6.46 13.40
C GLN A 301 -9.07 -5.86 14.62
N THR A 302 -7.89 -5.27 14.41
CA THR A 302 -7.09 -4.68 15.49
C THR A 302 -7.83 -3.50 16.14
N LEU A 303 -8.44 -2.63 15.34
CA LEU A 303 -9.28 -1.53 15.84
C LEU A 303 -10.48 -2.04 16.65
N ASN A 304 -11.17 -3.08 16.18
CA ASN A 304 -12.28 -3.69 16.91
C ASN A 304 -11.85 -4.28 18.27
N ILE A 305 -10.67 -4.91 18.33
CA ILE A 305 -10.11 -5.42 19.59
C ILE A 305 -9.84 -4.24 20.55
N LEU A 306 -9.19 -3.18 20.04
CA LEU A 306 -8.77 -2.03 20.83
C LEU A 306 -9.92 -1.08 21.23
N GLU A 307 -11.05 -1.09 20.52
CA GLU A 307 -12.17 -0.17 20.81
C GLU A 307 -12.71 -0.30 22.24
N GLY A 308 -12.61 -1.49 22.83
CA GLY A 308 -13.01 -1.72 24.21
C GLY A 308 -11.90 -1.49 25.25
N VAL A 309 -10.79 -0.85 24.87
CA VAL A 309 -9.67 -0.46 25.73
C VAL A 309 -9.66 1.07 25.86
N ASP A 310 -9.58 1.59 27.07
CA ASP A 310 -9.45 3.04 27.31
C ASP A 310 -8.00 3.50 27.04
N LEU A 311 -7.63 3.54 25.77
CA LEU A 311 -6.29 3.91 25.30
C LEU A 311 -5.90 5.34 25.72
N ARG A 312 -6.89 6.25 25.81
CA ARG A 312 -6.64 7.62 26.25
C ARG A 312 -6.15 7.66 27.70
N ARG A 313 -6.76 6.87 28.58
CA ARG A 313 -6.32 6.75 29.99
C ARG A 313 -4.96 6.10 30.12
N LEU A 314 -4.60 5.15 29.24
CA LEU A 314 -3.27 4.54 29.24
C LEU A 314 -2.17 5.54 28.87
N GLY A 315 -2.48 6.54 28.04
CA GLY A 315 -1.54 7.55 27.59
C GLY A 315 -0.72 7.11 26.38
N ASP A 316 -0.55 8.01 25.42
CA ASP A 316 0.20 7.74 24.18
C ASP A 316 1.64 7.32 24.49
N ASN A 317 2.10 6.25 23.84
CA ASN A 317 3.42 5.63 24.03
C ASN A 317 3.77 5.20 25.47
N SER A 318 2.81 5.07 26.40
CA SER A 318 3.08 4.41 27.68
C SER A 318 3.31 2.92 27.50
N ALA A 319 3.99 2.27 28.45
CA ALA A 319 4.24 0.83 28.37
C ALA A 319 2.93 0.02 28.27
N ASP A 320 1.90 0.39 29.04
CA ASP A 320 0.59 -0.26 29.01
C ASP A 320 -0.11 -0.07 27.65
N TYR A 321 -0.04 1.14 27.08
CA TYR A 321 -0.57 1.40 25.74
C TYR A 321 0.14 0.54 24.68
N LEU A 322 1.48 0.54 24.68
CA LEU A 322 2.28 -0.22 23.72
C LEU A 322 2.01 -1.73 23.85
N HIS A 323 1.87 -2.24 25.07
CA HIS A 323 1.52 -3.64 25.33
C HIS A 323 0.15 -4.01 24.74
N GLN A 324 -0.88 -3.21 25.02
CA GLN A 324 -2.23 -3.46 24.51
C GLN A 324 -2.28 -3.44 22.97
N VAL A 325 -1.61 -2.47 22.35
CA VAL A 325 -1.52 -2.36 20.89
C VAL A 325 -0.75 -3.55 20.30
N HIS A 326 0.41 -3.91 20.88
CA HIS A 326 1.22 -5.03 20.39
C HIS A 326 0.48 -6.36 20.49
N GLU A 327 -0.17 -6.66 21.61
CA GLU A 327 -0.93 -7.91 21.78
C GLU A 327 -2.16 -7.96 20.87
N ALA A 328 -2.86 -6.84 20.65
CA ALA A 328 -3.98 -6.77 19.71
C ALA A 328 -3.53 -7.03 18.26
N ILE A 329 -2.38 -6.46 17.85
CA ILE A 329 -1.76 -6.73 16.54
C ILE A 329 -1.49 -8.24 16.39
N LYS A 330 -0.85 -8.87 17.37
CA LYS A 330 -0.54 -10.32 17.32
C LYS A 330 -1.78 -11.16 17.07
N LEU A 331 -2.87 -10.89 17.80
CA LEU A 331 -4.12 -11.62 17.66
C LEU A 331 -4.76 -11.43 16.28
N ALA A 332 -4.84 -10.20 15.78
CA ALA A 332 -5.41 -9.93 14.47
C ALA A 332 -4.58 -10.56 13.33
N TYR A 333 -3.24 -10.50 13.44
CA TYR A 333 -2.36 -11.09 12.43
C TYR A 333 -2.34 -12.62 12.46
N ALA A 334 -2.50 -13.26 13.63
CA ALA A 334 -2.68 -14.71 13.69
C ALA A 334 -3.92 -15.13 12.88
N ASP A 335 -5.02 -14.36 12.96
CA ASP A 335 -6.22 -14.60 12.16
C ASP A 335 -5.99 -14.30 10.67
N ARG A 336 -5.25 -13.24 10.33
CA ARG A 336 -4.83 -12.96 8.95
C ARG A 336 -4.07 -14.15 8.34
N ASN A 337 -3.04 -14.64 9.03
CA ASN A 337 -2.22 -15.75 8.56
C ASN A 337 -3.04 -17.04 8.39
N ALA A 338 -4.05 -17.27 9.23
CA ALA A 338 -4.84 -18.49 9.21
C ALA A 338 -6.02 -18.49 8.21
N TYR A 339 -6.62 -17.32 7.93
CA TYR A 339 -7.92 -17.26 7.23
C TYR A 339 -7.92 -16.48 5.92
N TYR A 340 -7.01 -15.55 5.69
CA TYR A 340 -7.12 -14.63 4.55
C TYR A 340 -6.64 -15.29 3.26
N GLY A 341 -7.29 -14.94 2.16
CA GLY A 341 -7.03 -15.46 0.83
C GLY A 341 -8.04 -14.92 -0.17
N ASP A 342 -7.84 -15.22 -1.46
CA ASP A 342 -8.72 -14.74 -2.52
C ASP A 342 -10.16 -15.27 -2.39
N PRO A 343 -11.19 -14.41 -2.18
CA PRO A 343 -12.58 -14.84 -2.07
C PRO A 343 -13.15 -15.56 -3.30
N ALA A 344 -12.50 -15.44 -4.46
CA ALA A 344 -12.85 -16.22 -5.65
C ALA A 344 -12.49 -17.71 -5.53
N PHE A 345 -11.59 -18.06 -4.60
CA PHE A 345 -11.09 -19.42 -4.38
C PHE A 345 -11.44 -19.99 -3.01
N VAL A 346 -11.54 -19.13 -1.99
CA VAL A 346 -11.78 -19.55 -0.60
C VAL A 346 -12.91 -18.76 0.04
N LYS A 347 -13.54 -19.33 1.06
CA LYS A 347 -14.57 -18.66 1.87
C LYS A 347 -13.95 -18.15 3.16
N VAL A 348 -13.67 -16.84 3.21
CA VAL A 348 -13.14 -16.19 4.41
C VAL A 348 -14.31 -15.80 5.32
N PRO A 349 -14.32 -16.16 6.62
CA PRO A 349 -15.39 -15.80 7.58
C PRO A 349 -15.27 -14.33 8.02
N ILE A 350 -15.30 -13.41 7.05
CA ILE A 350 -14.95 -12.00 7.25
C ILE A 350 -15.96 -11.27 8.13
N ALA A 351 -17.24 -11.65 8.12
CA ALA A 351 -18.25 -11.03 8.98
C ALA A 351 -17.99 -11.38 10.45
N GLY A 352 -17.57 -12.61 10.72
CA GLY A 352 -17.22 -13.08 12.06
C GLY A 352 -15.94 -12.42 12.57
N LEU A 353 -14.89 -12.41 11.73
CA LEU A 353 -13.60 -11.76 12.02
C LEU A 353 -13.76 -10.27 12.35
N LEU A 354 -14.66 -9.56 11.67
CA LEU A 354 -14.91 -8.13 11.88
C LEU A 354 -16.04 -7.84 12.88
N SER A 355 -16.60 -8.85 13.54
CA SER A 355 -17.70 -8.65 14.50
C SER A 355 -17.19 -8.14 15.85
N LYS A 356 -17.94 -7.23 16.49
CA LYS A 356 -17.63 -6.73 17.84
C LYS A 356 -17.65 -7.85 18.91
N PRO A 357 -18.58 -8.83 18.89
CA PRO A 357 -18.54 -9.95 19.83
C PRO A 357 -17.27 -10.81 19.72
N TYR A 358 -16.84 -11.14 18.49
CA TYR A 358 -15.57 -11.86 18.29
C TYR A 358 -14.38 -11.05 18.80
N ALA A 359 -14.31 -9.77 18.49
CA ALA A 359 -13.25 -8.90 18.98
C ALA A 359 -13.20 -8.82 20.53
N ALA A 360 -14.35 -8.92 21.22
CA ALA A 360 -14.39 -9.03 22.67
C ALA A 360 -13.79 -10.35 23.18
N GLU A 361 -14.07 -11.49 22.53
CA GLU A 361 -13.42 -12.77 22.87
C GLU A 361 -11.90 -12.70 22.65
N ARG A 362 -11.47 -12.08 21.56
CA ARG A 362 -10.04 -11.91 21.25
C ARG A 362 -9.36 -11.00 22.28
N ARG A 363 -9.97 -9.86 22.62
CA ARG A 363 -9.46 -8.92 23.64
C ARG A 363 -9.28 -9.57 25.01
N ALA A 364 -10.14 -10.52 25.40
CA ALA A 364 -10.02 -11.23 26.66
C ALA A 364 -8.74 -12.09 26.78
N LEU A 365 -8.06 -12.37 25.66
CA LEU A 365 -6.78 -13.08 25.63
C LEU A 365 -5.58 -12.18 25.96
N ILE A 366 -5.75 -10.85 26.00
CA ILE A 366 -4.67 -9.92 26.32
C ILE A 366 -4.46 -9.90 27.84
N GLY A 367 -3.49 -10.68 28.29
CA GLY A 367 -3.05 -10.74 29.68
C GLY A 367 -1.96 -9.71 30.00
N PRO A 368 -1.40 -9.73 31.22
CA PRO A 368 -0.34 -8.80 31.64
C PRO A 368 1.04 -9.09 31.02
N ASN A 369 1.24 -10.28 30.45
CA ASN A 369 2.51 -10.70 29.84
C ASN A 369 2.36 -10.81 28.32
N ALA A 370 3.42 -10.48 27.60
CA ALA A 370 3.46 -10.61 26.15
C ALA A 370 3.35 -12.09 25.74
N SER A 371 2.44 -12.41 24.82
CA SER A 371 2.32 -13.78 24.29
C SER A 371 3.45 -14.10 23.31
N LEU A 372 3.98 -15.32 23.44
CA LEU A 372 4.90 -15.95 22.48
C LEU A 372 4.17 -16.95 21.56
N GLU A 373 2.88 -17.18 21.79
CA GLU A 373 2.07 -18.13 21.01
C GLU A 373 1.32 -17.45 19.85
N GLN A 374 1.26 -18.16 18.72
CA GLN A 374 0.42 -17.85 17.57
C GLN A 374 -1.05 -18.22 17.87
N ARG A 375 -1.77 -17.31 18.51
CA ARG A 375 -3.13 -17.59 19.01
C ARG A 375 -4.19 -17.30 17.95
N VAL A 376 -4.41 -18.22 17.01
CA VAL A 376 -5.51 -18.15 16.02
C VAL A 376 -6.86 -18.29 16.73
N GLY A 377 -7.86 -17.47 16.38
CA GLY A 377 -9.18 -17.54 16.98
C GLY A 377 -10.15 -18.49 16.29
N ASP A 378 -11.45 -18.32 16.51
CA ASP A 378 -12.52 -19.16 15.92
C ASP A 378 -13.71 -18.30 15.44
N PRO A 379 -13.58 -17.61 14.29
CA PRO A 379 -14.56 -16.63 13.84
C PRO A 379 -15.86 -17.26 13.30
N PHE A 380 -15.87 -18.56 13.00
CA PHE A 380 -17.01 -19.22 12.34
C PHE A 380 -18.30 -19.20 13.18
N LYS A 381 -18.18 -19.13 14.52
CA LYS A 381 -19.33 -18.96 15.42
C LYS A 381 -20.06 -17.63 15.21
N PHE A 382 -19.36 -16.64 14.67
CA PHE A 382 -19.84 -15.28 14.42
C PHE A 382 -20.12 -15.02 12.93
N ASP A 383 -19.92 -16.04 12.07
CA ASP A 383 -20.23 -16.01 10.64
C ASP A 383 -20.91 -17.31 10.22
N PRO A 384 -22.20 -17.50 10.55
CA PRO A 384 -22.91 -18.76 10.27
C PRO A 384 -23.06 -19.05 8.76
N GLN A 385 -22.76 -18.09 7.89
CA GLN A 385 -22.79 -18.27 6.45
C GLN A 385 -21.54 -18.99 5.91
N VAL A 386 -20.48 -19.06 6.71
CA VAL A 386 -19.20 -19.67 6.31
C VAL A 386 -18.93 -20.89 7.19
N LYS A 387 -18.97 -22.08 6.59
CA LYS A 387 -18.69 -23.34 7.29
C LYS A 387 -17.20 -23.46 7.59
N ALA A 388 -16.86 -23.81 8.83
CA ALA A 388 -15.49 -24.14 9.20
C ALA A 388 -14.93 -25.29 8.34
N PRO A 389 -13.67 -25.21 7.87
CA PRO A 389 -13.06 -26.28 7.09
C PRO A 389 -12.84 -27.53 7.96
N SER A 390 -12.86 -28.71 7.34
CA SER A 390 -12.59 -29.99 8.03
C SER A 390 -11.17 -30.08 8.58
N ARG A 391 -10.21 -29.47 7.87
CA ARG A 391 -8.82 -29.29 8.31
C ARG A 391 -8.54 -27.79 8.40
N ARG A 392 -8.14 -27.32 9.59
CA ARG A 392 -7.69 -25.93 9.78
C ARG A 392 -6.24 -25.81 9.30
N TYR A 393 -5.93 -24.73 8.60
CA TYR A 393 -4.56 -24.35 8.33
C TYR A 393 -3.89 -23.91 9.63
N VAL A 394 -2.66 -24.37 9.85
CA VAL A 394 -1.79 -23.87 10.91
C VAL A 394 -0.66 -23.13 10.21
N PRO A 395 -0.61 -21.78 10.31
CA PRO A 395 0.47 -21.00 9.71
C PRO A 395 1.84 -21.48 10.21
N HIS A 396 2.80 -21.54 9.30
CA HIS A 396 4.16 -21.97 9.57
C HIS A 396 5.13 -21.36 8.55
N ALA A 397 6.40 -21.27 8.93
CA ALA A 397 7.46 -20.93 7.99
C ALA A 397 7.66 -22.05 6.97
N GLN A 398 8.04 -21.70 5.75
CA GLN A 398 8.32 -22.62 4.65
C GLN A 398 9.83 -22.89 4.53
N GLY A 399 10.18 -23.93 3.78
CA GLY A 399 11.58 -24.35 3.61
C GLY A 399 12.43 -23.38 2.78
N GLY A 400 13.75 -23.56 2.84
CA GLY A 400 14.74 -22.87 1.99
C GLY A 400 15.51 -21.74 2.70
N LYS A 401 16.72 -21.41 2.19
CA LYS A 401 17.51 -20.27 2.70
C LYS A 401 16.82 -18.96 2.34
N ALA A 402 16.72 -18.04 3.30
CA ALA A 402 16.23 -16.69 3.07
C ALA A 402 17.19 -15.89 2.16
N PRO A 403 16.81 -15.41 0.96
CA PRO A 403 17.60 -14.45 0.22
C PRO A 403 17.13 -13.02 0.48
N GLY A 404 18.07 -12.16 0.91
CA GLY A 404 18.05 -10.72 0.71
C GLY A 404 16.99 -9.91 1.46
N ALA A 405 17.20 -8.60 1.53
CA ALA A 405 16.36 -7.67 2.27
C ALA A 405 14.90 -7.65 1.79
N PRO A 406 13.92 -7.44 2.69
CA PRO A 406 12.52 -7.33 2.32
C PRO A 406 12.31 -6.21 1.29
N GLY A 407 11.45 -6.46 0.31
CA GLY A 407 11.07 -5.46 -0.68
C GLY A 407 10.32 -4.29 -0.03
N ASP A 408 10.36 -3.14 -0.70
CA ASP A 408 9.70 -1.92 -0.23
C ASP A 408 8.63 -1.49 -1.25
N THR A 409 7.81 -0.50 -0.91
CA THR A 409 6.58 -0.13 -1.61
C THR A 409 6.51 1.39 -1.76
N THR A 410 5.52 1.94 -2.46
CA THR A 410 5.21 3.38 -2.37
C THR A 410 3.75 3.64 -2.01
N CYS A 411 3.42 4.90 -1.81
CA CYS A 411 2.08 5.40 -1.45
C CYS A 411 1.69 6.53 -2.39
N VAL A 412 0.39 6.65 -2.67
CA VAL A 412 -0.21 7.79 -3.38
C VAL A 412 -1.57 8.09 -2.76
N ASP A 413 -1.70 9.25 -2.14
CA ASP A 413 -2.91 9.72 -1.49
C ASP A 413 -3.27 11.12 -1.99
N VAL A 414 -4.51 11.31 -2.44
CA VAL A 414 -4.98 12.54 -3.07
C VAL A 414 -6.36 12.93 -2.57
N VAL A 415 -6.54 14.23 -2.36
CA VAL A 415 -7.84 14.85 -2.21
C VAL A 415 -7.97 16.07 -3.11
N ASP A 416 -9.16 16.29 -3.67
CA ASP A 416 -9.51 17.48 -4.45
C ASP A 416 -10.50 18.40 -3.72
N LYS A 417 -10.74 19.58 -4.31
CA LYS A 417 -11.68 20.60 -3.84
C LYS A 417 -13.13 20.13 -3.70
N ASP A 418 -13.51 19.05 -4.39
CA ASP A 418 -14.87 18.51 -4.37
C ASP A 418 -15.03 17.46 -3.27
N GLY A 419 -13.94 17.13 -2.57
CA GLY A 419 -13.91 16.17 -1.47
C GLY A 419 -13.75 14.71 -1.92
N ASN A 420 -13.38 14.47 -3.19
CA ASN A 420 -13.06 13.12 -3.63
C ASN A 420 -11.75 12.66 -2.98
N LEU A 421 -11.68 11.39 -2.57
CA LEU A 421 -10.46 10.80 -2.05
C LEU A 421 -9.96 9.71 -3.00
N PHE A 422 -8.65 9.65 -3.18
CA PHE A 422 -7.94 8.56 -3.86
C PHE A 422 -6.81 8.10 -2.95
N SER A 423 -6.73 6.80 -2.68
CA SER A 423 -5.63 6.18 -1.94
C SER A 423 -5.17 4.94 -2.68
N ALA A 424 -3.88 4.84 -2.99
CA ALA A 424 -3.29 3.69 -3.63
C ALA A 424 -2.01 3.27 -2.93
N THR A 425 -1.72 1.97 -2.95
CA THR A 425 -0.46 1.41 -2.45
C THR A 425 0.25 0.65 -3.56
N PRO A 426 0.96 1.37 -4.46
CA PRO A 426 1.62 0.77 -5.61
C PRO A 426 2.93 0.10 -5.26
N SER A 427 3.23 -1.03 -5.90
CA SER A 427 4.33 -1.90 -5.49
C SER A 427 4.64 -2.97 -6.54
N SER A 428 5.68 -3.76 -6.31
CA SER A 428 6.29 -4.78 -7.19
C SER A 428 6.90 -4.23 -8.46
N GLY A 429 7.60 -5.07 -9.23
CA GLY A 429 8.39 -4.60 -10.38
C GLY A 429 9.60 -3.75 -9.96
N TRP A 430 10.10 -3.98 -8.75
CA TRP A 430 11.11 -3.14 -8.11
C TRP A 430 12.51 -3.78 -8.17
N LEU A 431 13.56 -2.98 -7.97
CA LEU A 431 14.96 -3.44 -7.99
C LEU A 431 15.33 -4.42 -6.88
N LEU A 432 14.84 -4.20 -5.65
CA LEU A 432 15.15 -5.02 -4.47
C LEU A 432 14.89 -6.53 -4.69
N GLY A 433 15.96 -7.30 -4.60
CA GLY A 433 16.02 -8.75 -4.78
C GLY A 433 16.11 -9.21 -6.25
N GLY A 434 16.35 -8.31 -7.21
CA GLY A 434 16.65 -8.68 -8.59
C GLY A 434 15.48 -8.53 -9.57
N ALA A 435 15.04 -7.28 -9.82
CA ALA A 435 14.05 -6.97 -10.85
C ALA A 435 14.29 -7.72 -12.17
N PHE A 436 13.28 -8.43 -12.66
CA PHE A 436 13.27 -9.02 -14.01
C PHE A 436 12.53 -8.11 -14.99
N VAL A 437 13.24 -7.51 -15.95
CA VAL A 437 12.63 -6.69 -17.01
C VAL A 437 12.22 -7.59 -18.18
N ALA A 438 10.93 -7.56 -18.53
CA ALA A 438 10.36 -8.42 -19.58
C ALA A 438 10.74 -7.94 -20.98
N GLY A 439 11.93 -8.32 -21.42
CA GLY A 439 12.38 -8.11 -22.78
C GLY A 439 12.61 -6.63 -23.10
N ASP A 440 12.43 -6.31 -24.39
CA ASP A 440 12.59 -4.95 -24.87
C ASP A 440 11.45 -4.01 -24.47
N THR A 441 10.43 -4.49 -23.74
CA THR A 441 9.29 -3.67 -23.31
C THR A 441 9.65 -2.64 -22.24
N GLY A 442 10.73 -2.88 -21.49
CA GLY A 442 11.12 -2.05 -20.34
C GLY A 442 10.16 -2.19 -19.15
N VAL A 443 9.28 -3.19 -19.14
CA VAL A 443 8.34 -3.45 -18.04
C VAL A 443 9.00 -4.40 -17.03
N PRO A 444 9.35 -3.94 -15.81
CA PRO A 444 9.81 -4.84 -14.76
C PRO A 444 8.64 -5.65 -14.21
N LEU A 445 8.76 -6.97 -14.19
CA LEU A 445 7.71 -7.86 -13.70
C LEU A 445 7.67 -7.92 -12.18
N SER A 446 6.47 -8.21 -11.70
CA SER A 446 6.19 -8.40 -10.29
C SER A 446 7.02 -9.50 -9.64
N ASN A 447 6.98 -9.54 -8.33
CA ASN A 447 7.51 -10.60 -7.49
C ASN A 447 6.51 -11.03 -6.41
N ARG A 448 5.22 -10.73 -6.60
CA ARG A 448 4.18 -10.92 -5.61
C ARG A 448 3.77 -12.38 -5.39
N MET A 449 4.12 -13.31 -6.29
CA MET A 449 3.79 -14.72 -6.08
C MET A 449 4.48 -15.30 -4.84
N GLN A 450 5.59 -14.70 -4.38
CA GLN A 450 6.29 -15.13 -3.16
C GLN A 450 5.39 -15.16 -1.91
N ILE A 451 4.26 -14.45 -1.94
CA ILE A 451 3.34 -14.42 -0.80
C ILE A 451 2.48 -15.69 -0.71
N PHE A 452 2.37 -16.47 -1.78
CA PHE A 452 1.56 -17.70 -1.75
C PHE A 452 2.17 -18.77 -0.85
N ASP A 453 1.29 -19.53 -0.21
CA ASP A 453 1.68 -20.75 0.47
C ASP A 453 1.76 -21.94 -0.49
N LEU A 454 2.57 -22.94 -0.11
CA LEU A 454 2.61 -24.24 -0.78
C LEU A 454 1.86 -25.34 -0.01
N ASP A 455 1.41 -25.09 1.23
CA ASP A 455 0.59 -26.04 2.00
C ASP A 455 -0.84 -26.11 1.44
N PRO A 456 -1.32 -27.29 1.01
CA PRO A 456 -2.68 -27.49 0.51
C PRO A 456 -3.81 -27.04 1.45
N ALA A 457 -3.56 -26.94 2.75
CA ALA A 457 -4.55 -26.46 3.72
C ALA A 457 -4.68 -24.93 3.75
N SER A 458 -3.69 -24.18 3.23
CA SER A 458 -3.66 -22.72 3.33
C SER A 458 -4.80 -22.07 2.52
N PRO A 459 -5.54 -21.09 3.09
CA PRO A 459 -6.45 -20.25 2.31
C PRO A 459 -5.73 -19.43 1.23
N ASN A 460 -4.42 -19.25 1.37
CA ASN A 460 -3.54 -18.56 0.45
C ASN A 460 -2.58 -19.53 -0.28
N LEU A 461 -3.00 -20.79 -0.48
CA LEU A 461 -2.33 -21.74 -1.38
C LEU A 461 -2.15 -21.16 -2.79
N LEU A 462 -0.98 -21.35 -3.39
CA LEU A 462 -0.72 -21.03 -4.80
C LEU A 462 -1.67 -21.78 -5.74
N ALA A 463 -2.36 -21.04 -6.60
CA ALA A 463 -3.16 -21.60 -7.67
C ALA A 463 -3.19 -20.65 -8.89
N GLY A 464 -3.11 -21.21 -10.09
CA GLY A 464 -3.23 -20.43 -11.31
C GLY A 464 -4.54 -19.64 -11.38
N GLY A 465 -4.47 -18.35 -11.74
CA GLY A 465 -5.62 -17.45 -11.78
C GLY A 465 -6.04 -16.88 -10.41
N LYS A 466 -5.43 -17.31 -9.31
CA LYS A 466 -5.70 -16.78 -7.96
C LYS A 466 -4.87 -15.55 -7.68
N ARG A 467 -5.40 -14.56 -6.95
CA ARG A 467 -4.61 -13.45 -6.41
C ARG A 467 -3.89 -13.88 -5.13
N PRO A 468 -2.61 -13.52 -4.94
CA PRO A 468 -1.96 -13.68 -3.64
C PRO A 468 -2.64 -12.78 -2.62
N ARG A 469 -2.65 -13.21 -1.35
CA ARG A 469 -3.03 -12.38 -0.21
C ARG A 469 -2.04 -11.21 -0.07
N THR A 470 -2.31 -10.10 -0.74
CA THR A 470 -1.34 -9.03 -0.90
C THR A 470 -1.20 -8.17 0.36
N THR A 471 0.00 -7.62 0.57
CA THR A 471 0.30 -6.70 1.68
C THR A 471 -0.20 -5.27 1.42
N LEU A 472 -0.44 -4.91 0.16
CA LEU A 472 -0.63 -3.55 -0.34
C LEU A 472 -1.96 -2.92 0.06
N THR A 473 -1.97 -2.03 1.04
CA THR A 473 -3.22 -1.77 1.77
C THR A 473 -3.62 -0.28 1.89
N PRO A 474 -4.20 0.32 0.84
CA PRO A 474 -4.76 1.67 0.94
C PRO A 474 -5.88 1.73 1.97
N THR A 475 -6.09 2.91 2.56
CA THR A 475 -7.09 3.13 3.60
C THR A 475 -7.83 4.43 3.37
N LEU A 476 -9.16 4.38 3.50
CA LEU A 476 -9.98 5.58 3.61
C LEU A 476 -10.66 5.61 4.99
N VAL A 477 -10.80 6.80 5.55
CA VAL A 477 -11.52 7.03 6.80
C VAL A 477 -12.60 8.08 6.56
N LEU A 478 -13.81 7.78 7.01
CA LEU A 478 -14.88 8.74 7.13
C LEU A 478 -15.11 9.08 8.60
N LYS A 479 -15.54 10.32 8.86
CA LYS A 479 -16.04 10.76 10.17
C LYS A 479 -17.48 11.20 10.00
N GLU A 480 -18.41 10.54 10.69
CA GLU A 480 -19.85 10.85 10.61
C GLU A 480 -20.35 10.87 9.14
N GLY A 481 -19.89 9.91 8.32
CA GLY A 481 -20.24 9.78 6.90
C GLY A 481 -19.61 10.83 5.97
N LYS A 482 -18.69 11.66 6.45
CA LYS A 482 -17.96 12.65 5.63
C LYS A 482 -16.50 12.20 5.41
N PRO A 483 -15.90 12.49 4.23
CA PRO A 483 -14.49 12.21 3.99
C PRO A 483 -13.63 12.86 5.07
N PHE A 484 -12.65 12.10 5.58
CA PHE A 484 -11.76 12.57 6.64
C PHE A 484 -10.29 12.34 6.31
N LEU A 485 -9.93 11.14 5.85
CA LEU A 485 -8.52 10.78 5.60
C LEU A 485 -8.38 9.79 4.44
N ALA A 486 -7.37 10.02 3.59
CA ALA A 486 -6.79 9.02 2.70
C ALA A 486 -5.36 8.74 3.16
N ILE A 487 -5.05 7.50 3.51
CA ILE A 487 -3.76 7.11 4.06
C ILE A 487 -3.29 5.77 3.51
N SER A 488 -2.04 5.75 3.07
CA SER A 488 -1.30 4.55 2.75
C SER A 488 0.17 4.68 3.16
N THR A 489 0.86 3.56 3.27
CA THR A 489 2.27 3.53 3.65
C THR A 489 2.92 2.29 3.06
N PRO A 490 4.21 2.34 2.71
CA PRO A 490 4.94 1.14 2.33
C PRO A 490 5.37 0.30 3.55
N GLY A 491 6.03 -0.85 3.31
CA GLY A 491 6.61 -1.68 4.38
C GLY A 491 5.99 -3.06 4.59
N GLY A 492 5.41 -3.70 3.56
CA GLY A 492 5.00 -5.11 3.65
C GLY A 492 4.03 -5.44 4.80
N ASP A 493 4.40 -6.40 5.65
CA ASP A 493 3.58 -6.79 6.81
C ASP A 493 3.42 -5.68 7.86
N SER A 494 4.25 -4.63 7.83
CA SER A 494 4.15 -3.50 8.75
C SER A 494 3.12 -2.45 8.31
N GLN A 495 2.59 -2.49 7.08
CA GLN A 495 1.74 -1.40 6.56
C GLN A 495 0.54 -1.08 7.45
N ASP A 496 -0.29 -2.08 7.76
CA ASP A 496 -1.46 -1.87 8.62
C ASP A 496 -1.10 -1.61 10.08
N GLN A 497 0.08 -2.04 10.54
CA GLN A 497 0.57 -1.71 11.87
C GLN A 497 0.97 -0.24 11.97
N GLN A 498 1.67 0.28 10.95
CA GLN A 498 2.06 1.69 10.89
C GLN A 498 0.84 2.61 10.71
N ILE A 499 -0.10 2.22 9.84
CA ILE A 499 -1.37 2.96 9.69
C ILE A 499 -2.14 2.95 11.02
N LEU A 500 -2.18 1.82 11.74
CA LEU A 500 -2.78 1.76 13.07
C LEU A 500 -2.15 2.78 14.04
N ASN A 501 -0.82 2.83 14.14
CA ASN A 501 -0.12 3.79 15.02
C ASN A 501 -0.55 5.24 14.71
N VAL A 502 -0.57 5.62 13.43
CA VAL A 502 -0.97 6.98 13.00
C VAL A 502 -2.45 7.22 13.30
N LEU A 503 -3.33 6.26 12.99
CA LEU A 503 -4.76 6.39 13.26
C LEU A 503 -5.05 6.52 14.75
N LEU A 504 -4.45 5.70 15.62
CA LEU A 504 -4.69 5.81 17.07
C LEU A 504 -4.31 7.21 17.59
N ARG A 505 -3.20 7.79 17.12
CA ARG A 505 -2.79 9.16 17.47
C ARG A 505 -3.78 10.22 17.04
N ILE A 506 -4.34 10.11 15.84
CA ILE A 506 -5.32 11.08 15.33
C ILE A 506 -6.68 10.87 16.00
N LEU A 507 -7.16 9.63 16.07
CA LEU A 507 -8.52 9.27 16.46
C LEU A 507 -8.71 9.22 17.98
N VAL A 508 -7.70 8.79 18.74
CA VAL A 508 -7.75 8.68 20.21
C VAL A 508 -7.16 9.90 20.89
N PHE A 509 -5.99 10.36 20.42
CA PHE A 509 -5.21 11.42 21.08
C PHE A 509 -5.37 12.81 20.43
N GLY A 510 -6.05 12.90 19.28
CA GLY A 510 -6.35 14.18 18.63
C GLY A 510 -5.15 14.88 18.01
N LYS A 511 -4.06 14.16 17.72
CA LYS A 511 -2.83 14.72 17.14
C LYS A 511 -3.04 15.24 15.72
N GLY A 512 -2.22 16.22 15.32
CA GLY A 512 -2.14 16.67 13.93
C GLY A 512 -1.59 15.56 13.03
N ILE A 513 -1.86 15.62 11.72
CA ILE A 513 -1.45 14.53 10.81
C ILE A 513 0.07 14.40 10.74
N GLN A 514 0.78 15.53 10.63
CA GLN A 514 2.23 15.53 10.53
C GLN A 514 2.88 15.10 11.85
N GLU A 515 2.33 15.52 12.99
CA GLU A 515 2.75 15.06 14.32
C GLU A 515 2.55 13.54 14.47
N ALA A 516 1.40 13.01 14.06
CA ALA A 516 1.11 11.58 14.18
C ALA A 516 2.03 10.70 13.31
N ILE A 517 2.32 11.14 12.07
CA ILE A 517 3.31 10.52 11.18
C ILE A 517 4.69 10.60 11.81
N GLU A 518 5.04 11.77 12.31
CA GLU A 518 6.24 12.02 13.07
C GLU A 518 6.07 11.67 14.54
N ASP A 519 5.42 10.58 14.92
CA ASP A 519 5.63 9.96 16.25
C ASP A 519 6.21 8.53 16.11
N PRO A 520 7.15 8.10 16.97
CA PRO A 520 7.84 6.81 16.79
C PRO A 520 6.86 5.65 16.70
N ARG A 521 6.88 4.87 15.63
CA ARG A 521 5.94 3.76 15.42
C ARG A 521 6.46 2.46 16.05
N ILE A 522 5.53 1.56 16.38
CA ILE A 522 5.86 0.19 16.75
C ILE A 522 5.38 -0.83 15.71
N ASN A 523 6.12 -1.92 15.56
CA ASN A 523 5.71 -3.10 14.79
C ASN A 523 5.96 -4.39 15.59
N SER A 524 5.14 -5.39 15.35
CA SER A 524 5.33 -6.77 15.79
C SER A 524 5.92 -7.59 14.65
N LEU A 525 7.02 -8.30 14.90
CA LEU A 525 7.52 -9.37 14.03
C LEU A 525 7.00 -10.76 14.47
N HIS A 526 6.08 -10.77 15.43
CA HIS A 526 5.39 -11.99 15.85
C HIS A 526 4.62 -12.67 14.71
N PRO A 527 3.94 -11.99 13.76
CA PRO A 527 3.23 -12.66 12.68
C PRO A 527 4.15 -13.48 11.76
N PHE A 528 3.61 -14.50 11.08
CA PHE A 528 4.33 -15.12 9.97
C PHE A 528 4.36 -14.14 8.79
N SER A 529 5.58 -13.88 8.30
CA SER A 529 5.88 -12.96 7.22
C SER A 529 5.11 -13.32 5.94
N SER A 530 4.75 -12.31 5.16
CA SER A 530 4.23 -12.47 3.81
C SER A 530 5.33 -12.75 2.79
N PHE A 531 6.60 -12.56 3.13
CA PHE A 531 7.70 -12.64 2.18
C PHE A 531 8.56 -13.86 2.44
N ASP A 532 9.28 -14.24 1.38
CA ASP A 532 10.35 -15.22 1.43
C ASP A 532 9.93 -16.60 1.99
N ASN A 533 10.49 -17.03 3.12
CA ASN A 533 10.18 -18.32 3.74
C ASN A 533 9.12 -18.18 4.84
N HIS A 534 8.40 -17.06 4.91
CA HIS A 534 7.32 -16.84 5.87
C HIS A 534 7.78 -16.96 7.33
N GLU A 535 9.00 -16.52 7.66
CA GLU A 535 9.51 -16.53 9.03
C GLU A 535 8.67 -15.69 10.01
N SER A 536 8.75 -16.04 11.29
CA SER A 536 8.12 -15.34 12.41
C SER A 536 9.15 -15.20 13.53
N GLU A 537 9.12 -14.06 14.22
CA GLU A 537 9.96 -13.77 15.39
C GLU A 537 9.07 -13.49 16.62
N PRO A 538 8.55 -14.54 17.29
CA PRO A 538 7.64 -14.37 18.40
C PRO A 538 8.22 -13.54 19.54
N GLY A 539 7.47 -12.52 19.96
CA GLY A 539 7.83 -11.68 21.11
C GLY A 539 8.63 -10.43 20.75
N VAL A 540 9.07 -10.29 19.49
CA VAL A 540 9.77 -9.09 19.04
C VAL A 540 8.81 -7.91 18.86
N LEU A 541 9.19 -6.79 19.48
CA LEU A 541 8.59 -5.46 19.30
C LEU A 541 9.66 -4.56 18.70
N GLU A 542 9.47 -4.20 17.44
CA GLU A 542 10.28 -3.16 16.82
C GLU A 542 9.73 -1.79 17.24
N ILE A 543 10.64 -0.89 17.60
CA ILE A 543 10.33 0.50 17.90
C ILE A 543 11.17 1.35 16.96
N GLU A 544 10.50 2.20 16.18
CA GLU A 544 11.16 3.10 15.25
C GLU A 544 12.10 4.06 16.01
N SER A 545 13.37 4.05 15.62
CA SER A 545 14.36 5.00 16.14
C SER A 545 14.45 6.23 15.24
N ARG A 546 14.55 7.42 15.84
CA ARG A 546 14.70 8.69 15.12
C ARG A 546 16.11 9.25 15.10
N GLY A 547 17.08 8.46 15.52
CA GLY A 547 18.47 8.89 15.51
C GLY A 547 18.90 9.26 14.09
N ARG A 548 19.28 10.53 13.86
CA ARG A 548 20.28 10.80 12.81
C ARG A 548 21.50 9.96 13.19
N ARG A 549 21.90 8.98 12.38
CA ARG A 549 23.19 8.31 12.55
C ARG A 549 24.29 9.37 12.47
N ALA A 550 24.72 9.91 13.61
CA ALA A 550 26.08 10.38 13.74
C ALA A 550 26.95 9.13 13.58
N ARG A 551 27.62 8.99 12.43
CA ARG A 551 28.64 7.95 12.25
C ARG A 551 29.78 8.27 13.22
N SER A 552 29.77 7.71 14.42
CA SER A 552 30.98 7.49 15.19
C SER A 552 31.35 6.01 15.02
N ALA A 553 32.54 5.78 14.47
CA ALA A 553 33.11 4.45 14.35
C ALA A 553 33.34 3.86 15.74
N ALA A 554 32.62 2.79 16.10
CA ALA A 554 33.10 1.61 16.83
C ALA A 554 31.93 0.73 17.29
N GLU A 555 32.11 -0.57 17.07
CA GLU A 555 31.44 -1.75 17.65
C GLU A 555 30.07 -2.23 17.13
N PRO A 556 29.94 -3.56 16.91
CA PRO A 556 28.73 -4.18 16.36
C PRO A 556 27.77 -4.49 17.50
N THR A 557 26.67 -3.74 17.58
CA THR A 557 25.49 -4.15 18.36
C THR A 557 24.39 -4.60 17.40
N SER A 558 23.93 -5.84 17.62
CA SER A 558 22.74 -6.40 16.98
C SER A 558 21.51 -5.63 17.47
N GLY A 559 21.14 -4.60 16.74
CA GLY A 559 19.91 -3.83 16.93
C GLY A 559 19.25 -3.64 15.58
N ALA A 560 18.10 -4.31 15.38
CA ALA A 560 17.25 -4.10 14.22
C ALA A 560 16.91 -2.60 14.14
N SER A 561 17.35 -1.97 13.04
CA SER A 561 17.03 -0.58 12.72
C SER A 561 16.30 -0.59 11.39
N ALA A 562 14.97 -0.65 11.43
CA ALA A 562 14.15 -0.42 10.27
C ALA A 562 14.04 1.10 10.04
N THR A 563 14.55 1.57 8.91
CA THR A 563 14.27 2.94 8.42
C THR A 563 13.02 2.85 7.57
N TYR A 564 11.88 3.27 8.09
CA TYR A 564 10.66 3.39 7.30
C TYR A 564 10.61 4.78 6.66
N LEU A 565 10.41 4.83 5.33
CA LEU A 565 9.94 6.06 4.70
C LEU A 565 8.59 6.42 5.33
N ALA A 566 8.49 7.64 5.84
CA ALA A 566 7.25 8.17 6.41
C ALA A 566 6.14 8.06 5.36
N GLY A 567 5.04 7.37 5.71
CA GLY A 567 3.84 7.35 4.87
C GLY A 567 3.36 8.77 4.65
N GLU A 568 3.01 9.10 3.41
CA GLU A 568 2.48 10.42 3.07
C GLU A 568 0.95 10.38 3.13
N VAL A 569 0.32 11.41 3.69
CA VAL A 569 -1.12 11.39 4.02
C VAL A 569 -1.78 12.70 3.66
N GLY A 570 -2.95 12.64 3.02
CA GLY A 570 -3.80 13.79 2.74
C GLY A 570 -5.04 13.82 3.64
N ARG A 571 -5.34 14.99 4.23
CA ARG A 571 -6.51 15.24 5.10
C ARG A 571 -7.36 16.39 4.52
N THR A 572 -8.68 16.24 4.56
CA THR A 572 -9.67 17.28 4.19
C THR A 572 -10.00 18.21 5.33
#